data_AF-A0AAW0JWZ1-F1
#
_entry.id   AF-A0AAW0JWZ1-F1
#
_cell.length_a   1.000
_cell.length_b   1.000
_cell.length_c   1.000
_cell.angle_alpha   90.00
_cell.angle_beta   90.00
_cell.angle_gamma   90.00
#
_symmetry.space_group_name_H-M   'P 1'
#
loop_
_entity.id
_entity.type
_entity.pdbx_description
1 polymer ?
#
loop_
_entity_poly.entity_id
_entity_poly.type
_entity_poly.pdbx_seq_one_letter_code
_entity_poly.pdbx_strand_id
1 'polypeptide(L)'
;MAMVTSTFHHCCSLFLLLLLLPLVPTVFTYTKDDCNILLNSPASATDQDINPLFTSRLGEFSFGFRRFQINEKESQFLLAVWFTKTKDQTIVWSANGNEPAPQGSTLTQNSSSAFVLNDPNGNELWKAPGNGSKSSCAAILDNGNLVILDEQYNSIWESFKEPTDTILPGQILYMNTTLRSHQSTTNYSYGRFQLSLQLDGNLVLYSINMPSEVLNHAYFATMTMFWESQLIFTEAGYMYVQDANKTTNIFNLTQEDPGSKDSFYHMARIDYDGVFRIYKHLRQQDTSCGSCPSTWDPVQGIPGITDICGVFDANTFVGGFCGLNGVCRTSDASSGGGTFCSCPYGFSQLSPYEDWAGCKPDFPLPNCDNGWEENKGQVSFVRLTNMDWPFTDYSLVQGANETLSFHSPQLKGKHLRLMIMGNFVNNYVLSNLF
;
A
#
# COMPACT_ATOMS: atom_id res chain seq x y z
N MET A 1 38.97 -39.01 44.07
CA MET A 1 38.05 -39.07 42.91
C MET A 1 36.74 -38.40 43.33
N ALA A 2 36.75 -37.06 43.41
CA ALA A 2 35.60 -36.24 43.78
C ALA A 2 35.82 -34.83 43.21
N MET A 3 34.72 -34.16 42.83
CA MET A 3 34.62 -32.83 42.19
C MET A 3 34.71 -32.76 40.65
N VAL A 4 33.73 -33.35 39.92
CA VAL A 4 33.39 -32.88 38.55
C VAL A 4 31.86 -32.91 38.26
N THR A 5 30.99 -33.11 39.26
CA THR A 5 29.55 -33.32 38.99
C THR A 5 28.66 -32.08 39.19
N SER A 6 29.15 -31.02 39.84
CA SER A 6 28.34 -29.84 40.16
C SER A 6 28.28 -28.80 39.01
N THR A 7 29.37 -28.63 38.26
CA THR A 7 29.45 -27.60 37.21
C THR A 7 28.59 -27.91 35.97
N PHE A 8 28.38 -29.20 35.67
CA PHE A 8 27.61 -29.62 34.49
C PHE A 8 26.11 -29.36 34.61
N HIS A 9 25.54 -29.51 35.82
CA HIS A 9 24.12 -29.20 36.07
C HIS A 9 23.83 -27.70 36.01
N HIS A 10 24.76 -26.87 36.50
CA HIS A 10 24.61 -25.40 36.41
C HIS A 10 24.68 -24.89 34.97
N CYS A 11 25.54 -25.44 34.11
CA CYS A 11 25.58 -25.09 32.69
C CYS A 11 24.31 -25.52 31.93
N CYS A 12 23.78 -26.72 32.18
CA CYS A 12 22.54 -27.18 31.55
C CYS A 12 21.33 -26.33 31.93
N SER A 13 21.23 -25.92 33.21
CA SER A 13 20.16 -25.04 33.67
C SER A 13 20.26 -23.64 33.07
N LEU A 14 21.47 -23.10 32.87
CA LEU A 14 21.68 -21.81 32.21
C LEU A 14 21.28 -21.88 30.73
N PHE A 15 21.62 -22.97 30.04
CA PHE A 15 21.31 -23.19 28.62
C PHE A 15 19.80 -23.35 28.39
N LEU A 16 19.09 -24.03 29.29
CA LEU A 16 17.62 -24.10 29.29
C LEU A 16 16.98 -22.74 29.57
N LEU A 17 17.55 -21.91 30.45
CA LEU A 17 17.09 -20.54 30.70
C LEU A 17 17.28 -19.64 29.46
N LEU A 18 18.41 -19.78 28.75
CA LEU A 18 18.72 -19.11 27.49
C LEU A 18 17.80 -19.54 26.33
N LEU A 19 17.34 -20.80 26.33
CA LEU A 19 16.35 -21.32 25.37
C LEU A 19 14.90 -20.88 25.69
N LEU A 20 14.62 -20.44 26.92
CA LEU A 20 13.33 -19.91 27.36
C LEU A 20 13.20 -18.38 27.22
N LEU A 21 14.32 -17.66 27.11
CA LEU A 21 14.36 -16.22 26.84
C LEU A 21 13.59 -15.76 25.56
N PRO A 22 13.51 -16.51 24.45
CA PRO A 22 12.73 -16.11 23.28
C PRO A 22 11.21 -16.37 23.40
N LEU A 23 10.72 -16.93 24.52
CA LEU A 23 9.30 -17.24 24.74
C LEU A 23 8.57 -16.21 25.60
N VAL A 24 9.26 -15.15 26.06
CA VAL A 24 8.59 -14.00 26.68
C VAL A 24 8.21 -13.05 25.54
N PRO A 25 6.93 -12.66 25.37
CA PRO A 25 6.58 -11.61 24.44
C PRO A 25 7.44 -10.40 24.78
N THR A 26 8.18 -9.86 23.82
CA THR A 26 8.97 -8.65 24.00
C THR A 26 8.02 -7.51 24.35
N VAL A 27 7.80 -7.31 25.65
CA VAL A 27 7.15 -6.10 26.14
C VAL A 27 8.19 -5.01 25.96
N PHE A 28 8.03 -4.18 24.93
CA PHE A 28 8.81 -2.96 24.79
C PHE A 28 8.51 -2.07 26.00
N THR A 29 9.41 -2.09 26.97
CA THR A 29 9.37 -1.14 28.09
C THR A 29 10.08 0.12 27.63
N TYR A 30 9.32 1.17 27.34
CA TYR A 30 9.89 2.46 26.98
C TYR A 30 10.43 3.16 28.22
N THR A 31 11.49 3.90 28.02
CA THR A 31 12.17 4.67 29.03
C THR A 31 12.19 6.14 28.64
N LYS A 32 12.63 6.98 29.57
CA LYS A 32 12.86 8.39 29.29
C LYS A 32 13.84 8.62 28.14
N ASP A 33 14.79 7.72 27.92
CA ASP A 33 15.80 7.88 26.86
C ASP A 33 15.21 7.63 25.46
N ASP A 34 14.07 6.94 25.36
CA ASP A 34 13.35 6.71 24.10
C ASP A 34 12.51 7.93 23.67
N CYS A 35 12.16 8.78 24.63
CA CYS A 35 11.39 10.02 24.46
C CYS A 35 12.21 11.08 23.71
N ASN A 36 12.40 10.89 22.40
CA ASN A 36 13.26 11.73 21.57
C ASN A 36 12.51 12.87 20.86
N ILE A 37 11.18 12.91 20.91
CA ILE A 37 10.33 13.96 20.31
C ILE A 37 9.62 14.76 21.40
N LEU A 38 10.16 15.94 21.71
CA LEU A 38 9.57 16.93 22.62
C LEU A 38 9.23 18.20 21.85
N LEU A 39 7.94 18.47 21.62
CA LEU A 39 7.48 19.69 20.94
C LEU A 39 7.40 20.85 21.94
N ASN A 40 8.55 21.44 22.26
CA ASN A 40 8.60 22.66 23.07
C ASN A 40 8.11 23.90 22.30
N SER A 41 8.08 23.82 20.96
CA SER A 41 7.56 24.84 20.05
C SER A 41 6.90 24.17 18.84
N PRO A 42 5.98 24.86 18.14
CA PRO A 42 5.40 24.36 16.89
C PRO A 42 6.48 23.99 15.87
N ALA A 43 6.42 22.78 15.31
CA ALA A 43 7.24 22.38 14.18
C ALA A 43 6.49 22.74 12.89
N SER A 44 7.11 23.54 12.01
CA SER A 44 6.43 24.08 10.83
C SER A 44 6.86 23.38 9.55
N ALA A 45 5.90 23.15 8.66
CA ALA A 45 6.12 22.70 7.30
C ALA A 45 6.60 23.89 6.45
N THR A 46 7.91 23.98 6.18
CA THR A 46 8.48 25.09 5.40
C THR A 46 9.33 24.59 4.24
N ASP A 47 9.40 25.39 3.19
CA ASP A 47 10.24 25.12 2.02
C ASP A 47 11.74 25.11 2.33
N GLN A 48 12.15 25.71 3.45
CA GLN A 48 13.55 25.89 3.84
C GLN A 48 14.03 24.80 4.81
N ASP A 49 13.12 24.21 5.60
CA ASP A 49 13.43 23.09 6.49
C ASP A 49 13.18 21.74 5.82
N ILE A 50 14.21 21.26 5.12
CA ILE A 50 14.24 19.90 4.54
C ILE A 50 14.78 18.85 5.51
N ASN A 51 15.26 19.26 6.68
CA ASN A 51 15.81 18.35 7.68
C ASN A 51 14.68 17.60 8.40
N PRO A 52 14.90 16.32 8.77
CA PRO A 52 13.98 15.62 9.64
C PRO A 52 13.81 16.38 10.96
N LEU A 53 12.62 16.32 11.54
CA LEU A 53 12.42 16.82 12.91
C LEU A 53 13.21 15.94 13.88
N PHE A 54 13.17 14.62 13.66
CA PHE A 54 13.82 13.64 14.50
C PHE A 54 14.34 12.47 13.69
N THR A 55 15.43 11.88 14.17
CA THR A 55 16.05 10.70 13.59
C THR A 55 16.23 9.66 14.69
N SER A 56 15.95 8.40 14.37
CA SER A 56 16.07 7.28 15.30
C SER A 56 17.52 7.13 15.79
N ARG A 57 17.74 6.42 16.90
CA ARG A 57 19.02 6.39 17.60
C ARG A 57 20.19 5.89 16.75
N LEU A 58 19.97 4.88 15.91
CA LEU A 58 20.96 4.34 14.97
C LEU A 58 20.92 5.03 13.59
N GLY A 59 20.00 6.00 13.42
CA GLY A 59 19.82 6.73 12.19
C GLY A 59 19.21 5.91 11.06
N GLU A 60 18.42 4.89 11.38
CA GLU A 60 17.77 4.03 10.40
C GLU A 60 16.53 4.70 9.82
N PHE A 61 15.73 5.35 10.68
CA PHE A 61 14.50 6.03 10.30
C PHE A 61 14.48 7.49 10.77
N SER A 62 13.71 8.30 10.06
CA SER A 62 13.50 9.71 10.37
C SER A 62 12.02 10.04 10.34
N PHE A 63 11.64 11.06 11.11
CA PHE A 63 10.28 11.57 11.22
C PHE A 63 10.26 13.09 11.04
N GLY A 64 9.25 13.61 10.36
CA GLY A 64 9.08 15.04 10.13
C GLY A 64 8.28 15.37 8.88
N PHE A 65 8.46 16.56 8.33
CA PHE A 65 7.78 17.01 7.12
C PHE A 65 8.55 16.59 5.85
N ARG A 66 7.88 15.87 4.96
CA ARG A 66 8.36 15.53 3.62
C ARG A 66 7.66 16.37 2.58
N ARG A 67 8.43 17.21 1.91
CA ARG A 67 7.97 18.05 0.81
C ARG A 67 7.83 17.24 -0.47
N PHE A 68 6.77 17.48 -1.21
CA PHE A 68 6.64 17.12 -2.62
C PHE A 68 6.00 18.27 -3.39
N GLN A 69 6.36 18.42 -4.67
CA GLN A 69 5.86 19.50 -5.51
C GLN A 69 4.62 19.04 -6.27
N ILE A 70 3.57 19.87 -6.25
CA ILE A 70 2.38 19.66 -7.10
C ILE A 70 2.58 20.37 -8.45
N ASN A 71 3.20 21.56 -8.41
CA ASN A 71 3.55 22.37 -9.58
C ASN A 71 4.76 23.25 -9.25
N GLU A 72 5.24 24.03 -10.23
CA GLU A 72 6.44 24.88 -10.09
C GLU A 72 6.40 25.89 -8.94
N LYS A 73 5.21 26.22 -8.41
CA LYS A 73 5.01 27.27 -7.41
C LYS A 73 4.42 26.78 -6.10
N GLU A 74 3.99 25.52 -6.04
CA GLU A 74 3.21 25.01 -4.91
C GLU A 74 3.78 23.68 -4.41
N SER A 75 4.00 23.64 -3.10
CA SER A 75 4.52 22.49 -2.40
C SER A 75 3.57 22.05 -1.30
N GLN A 76 3.43 20.73 -1.21
CA GLN A 76 2.68 20.07 -0.15
C GLN A 76 3.61 19.26 0.72
N PHE A 77 3.16 18.99 1.94
CA PHE A 77 3.94 18.36 2.97
C PHE A 77 3.19 17.19 3.59
N LEU A 78 3.90 16.06 3.72
CA LEU A 78 3.46 14.93 4.53
C LEU A 78 4.19 14.94 5.85
N LEU A 79 3.46 14.80 6.95
CA LEU A 79 4.04 14.42 8.22
C LEU A 79 4.26 12.90 8.19
N ALA A 80 5.52 12.48 8.09
CA ALA A 80 5.87 11.13 7.64
C ALA A 80 7.02 10.51 8.41
N VAL A 81 7.13 9.18 8.31
CA VAL A 81 8.30 8.38 8.68
C VAL A 81 8.95 7.86 7.39
N TRP A 82 10.28 7.87 7.31
CA TRP A 82 11.02 7.37 6.15
C TRP A 82 12.37 6.74 6.52
N PHE A 83 12.92 5.95 5.59
CA PHE A 83 14.29 5.44 5.71
C PHE A 83 15.31 6.57 5.54
N THR A 84 16.12 6.83 6.56
CA THR A 84 17.09 7.94 6.57
C THR A 84 18.21 7.73 5.54
N LYS A 85 18.71 6.50 5.42
CA LYS A 85 19.91 6.14 4.66
C LYS A 85 19.62 5.68 3.23
N THR A 86 18.45 5.99 2.69
CA THR A 86 18.09 5.74 1.28
C THR A 86 18.17 7.04 0.48
N LYS A 87 18.55 6.97 -0.79
CA LYS A 87 18.71 8.16 -1.65
C LYS A 87 17.42 8.98 -1.75
N ASP A 88 16.31 8.28 -1.96
CA ASP A 88 15.00 8.90 -2.16
C ASP A 88 14.24 9.12 -0.85
N GLN A 89 14.84 8.71 0.29
CA GLN A 89 14.26 8.83 1.63
C GLN A 89 12.83 8.26 1.64
N THR A 90 12.74 6.98 1.30
CA THR A 90 11.47 6.28 1.05
C THR A 90 10.55 6.38 2.27
N ILE A 91 9.41 7.05 2.10
CA ILE A 91 8.35 7.18 3.09
C ILE A 91 7.71 5.82 3.34
N VAL A 92 7.53 5.43 4.59
CA VAL A 92 6.96 4.13 5.01
C VAL A 92 5.69 4.29 5.85
N TRP A 93 5.39 5.51 6.27
CA TRP A 93 4.16 5.86 6.97
C TRP A 93 3.92 7.36 6.85
N SER A 94 2.67 7.80 6.73
CA SER A 94 2.31 9.22 6.78
C SER A 94 0.98 9.44 7.48
N ALA A 95 0.88 10.54 8.22
CA ALA A 95 -0.31 10.91 8.98
C ALA A 95 -1.44 11.46 8.10
N ASN A 96 -1.07 12.18 7.04
CA ASN A 96 -1.96 13.04 6.27
C ASN A 96 -1.84 12.83 4.76
N GLY A 97 -1.71 11.57 4.32
CA GLY A 97 -1.59 11.22 2.89
C GLY A 97 -2.74 11.71 2.02
N ASN A 98 -3.97 11.70 2.54
CA ASN A 98 -5.18 12.15 1.81
C ASN A 98 -5.41 13.66 1.87
N GLU A 99 -4.87 14.31 2.89
CA GLU A 99 -4.96 15.77 3.07
C GLU A 99 -3.55 16.33 3.29
N PRO A 100 -2.71 16.37 2.22
CA PRO A 100 -1.36 16.87 2.35
C PRO A 100 -1.35 18.32 2.82
N ALA A 101 -0.46 18.61 3.75
CA ALA A 101 -0.44 19.88 4.46
C ALA A 101 0.12 20.99 3.55
N PRO A 102 -0.53 22.16 3.45
CA PRO A 102 0.03 23.30 2.75
C PRO A 102 1.23 23.89 3.51
N GLN A 103 2.05 24.68 2.82
CA GLN A 103 3.16 25.39 3.45
C GLN A 103 2.69 26.27 4.62
N GLY A 104 3.42 26.25 5.73
CA GLY A 104 3.09 26.97 6.96
C GLY A 104 2.24 26.18 7.95
N SER A 105 1.82 24.96 7.59
CA SER A 105 1.16 24.04 8.54
C SER A 105 2.07 23.70 9.71
N THR A 106 1.50 23.43 10.88
CA THR A 106 2.28 23.21 12.10
C THR A 106 1.86 21.95 12.85
N LEU A 107 2.85 21.14 13.24
CA LEU A 107 2.68 20.09 14.24
C LEU A 107 2.92 20.69 15.63
N THR A 108 1.92 20.54 16.50
CA THR A 108 1.92 21.07 17.87
C THR A 108 1.43 20.04 18.85
N GLN A 109 1.71 20.27 20.13
CA GLN A 109 1.01 19.60 21.22
C GLN A 109 -0.03 20.57 21.79
N ASN A 110 -1.31 20.23 21.68
CA ASN A 110 -2.40 21.13 22.08
C ASN A 110 -2.61 21.16 23.61
N SER A 111 -3.56 21.97 24.09
CA SER A 111 -3.88 22.10 25.52
C SER A 111 -4.37 20.82 26.19
N SER A 112 -4.83 19.84 25.42
CA SER A 112 -5.22 18.51 25.90
C SER A 112 -4.05 17.52 25.86
N SER A 113 -2.83 17.98 25.59
CA SER A 113 -1.65 17.16 25.43
C SER A 113 -1.83 16.11 24.33
N ALA A 114 -2.41 16.49 23.19
CA ALA A 114 -2.47 15.65 21.99
C ALA A 114 -1.59 16.26 20.88
N PHE A 115 -0.92 15.42 20.11
CA PHE A 115 -0.19 15.84 18.92
C PHE A 115 -1.20 16.14 17.80
N VAL A 116 -1.17 17.36 17.27
CA VAL A 116 -2.10 17.84 16.25
C VAL A 116 -1.34 18.57 15.15
N LEU A 117 -1.62 18.20 13.90
CA LEU A 117 -1.20 18.90 12.70
C LEU A 117 -2.33 19.81 12.24
N ASN A 118 -2.06 21.12 12.20
CA ASN A 118 -3.01 22.12 11.70
C ASN A 118 -2.50 22.80 10.44
N ASP A 119 -3.41 23.18 9.56
CA ASP A 119 -3.11 24.08 8.43
C ASP A 119 -2.81 25.52 8.92
N PRO A 120 -2.33 26.42 8.04
CA PRO A 120 -2.05 27.82 8.40
C PRO A 120 -3.26 28.62 8.91
N ASN A 121 -4.48 28.15 8.62
CA ASN A 121 -5.73 28.78 9.06
C ASN A 121 -6.21 28.23 10.42
N GLY A 122 -5.55 27.21 10.96
CA GLY A 122 -5.88 26.55 12.21
C GLY A 122 -6.86 25.38 12.08
N ASN A 123 -7.12 24.88 10.86
CA ASN A 123 -7.93 23.67 10.66
C ASN A 123 -7.11 22.42 10.97
N GLU A 124 -7.68 21.49 11.72
CA GLU A 124 -7.05 20.20 12.06
C GLU A 124 -7.00 19.29 10.81
N LEU A 125 -5.78 19.00 10.35
CA LEU A 125 -5.51 18.06 9.25
C LEU A 125 -5.29 16.63 9.75
N TRP A 126 -4.70 16.51 10.94
CA TRP A 126 -4.51 15.23 11.60
C TRP A 126 -4.33 15.41 13.10
N LYS A 127 -4.80 14.44 13.86
CA LYS A 127 -4.58 14.35 15.29
C LYS A 127 -4.19 12.93 15.64
N ALA A 128 -3.13 12.79 16.41
CA ALA A 128 -2.73 11.51 16.95
C ALA A 128 -3.89 10.86 17.71
N PRO A 129 -4.31 9.65 17.31
CA PRO A 129 -5.24 8.86 18.12
C PRO A 129 -4.61 8.57 19.48
N GLY A 130 -5.45 8.42 20.49
CA GLY A 130 -4.99 8.12 21.84
C GLY A 130 -6.08 7.41 22.63
N ASN A 131 -5.69 6.76 23.72
CA ASN A 131 -6.59 6.03 24.62
C ASN A 131 -7.25 6.93 25.68
N GLY A 132 -7.20 8.25 25.52
CA GLY A 132 -7.68 9.25 26.48
C GLY A 132 -6.63 9.71 27.50
N SER A 133 -5.46 9.06 27.57
CA SER A 133 -4.32 9.55 28.33
C SER A 133 -3.68 10.77 27.68
N LYS A 134 -3.03 11.61 28.49
CA LYS A 134 -2.26 12.76 28.01
C LYS A 134 -0.93 12.29 27.44
N SER A 135 -0.59 12.72 26.22
CA SER A 135 0.75 12.48 25.69
C SER A 135 1.77 13.35 26.43
N SER A 136 2.95 12.79 26.65
CA SER A 136 4.12 13.49 27.19
C SER A 136 5.10 13.80 26.07
N CYS A 137 5.38 12.80 25.23
CA CYS A 137 6.29 12.91 24.11
C CYS A 137 6.01 11.84 23.06
N ALA A 138 6.78 11.87 21.96
CA ALA A 138 6.83 10.78 21.00
C ALA A 138 8.25 10.22 20.87
N ALA A 139 8.35 9.05 20.26
CA ALA A 139 9.58 8.32 20.03
C ALA A 139 9.58 7.73 18.61
N ILE A 140 10.64 7.98 17.83
CA ILE A 140 10.90 7.23 16.60
C ILE A 140 11.96 6.14 16.87
N LEU A 141 11.56 4.87 16.72
CA LEU A 141 12.42 3.72 16.96
C LEU A 141 13.22 3.32 15.72
N ASP A 142 14.29 2.53 15.91
CA ASP A 142 15.15 2.06 14.81
C ASP A 142 14.50 1.00 13.91
N ASN A 143 13.33 0.47 14.30
CA ASN A 143 12.49 -0.35 13.42
C ASN A 143 11.47 0.48 12.63
N GLY A 144 11.42 1.80 12.83
CA GLY A 144 10.50 2.72 12.14
C GLY A 144 9.15 2.89 12.83
N ASN A 145 8.91 2.25 13.97
CA ASN A 145 7.70 2.48 14.75
C ASN A 145 7.75 3.88 15.39
N LEU A 146 6.75 4.70 15.10
CA LEU A 146 6.53 6.00 15.74
C LEU A 146 5.55 5.78 16.89
N VAL A 147 5.99 6.05 18.11
CA VAL A 147 5.24 5.77 19.33
C VAL A 147 4.94 7.08 20.05
N ILE A 148 3.73 7.23 20.57
CA ILE A 148 3.38 8.32 21.48
C ILE A 148 3.28 7.74 22.89
N LEU A 149 3.94 8.41 23.82
CA LEU A 149 4.12 7.98 25.20
C LEU A 149 3.40 8.92 26.16
N ASP A 150 2.79 8.36 27.20
CA ASP A 150 2.28 9.13 28.34
C ASP A 150 3.40 9.54 29.31
N GLU A 151 3.06 10.23 30.40
CA GLU A 151 4.01 10.67 31.43
C GLU A 151 4.71 9.51 32.17
N GLN A 152 4.13 8.31 32.12
CA GLN A 152 4.69 7.08 32.68
C GLN A 152 5.46 6.26 31.64
N TYR A 153 5.63 6.78 30.42
CA TYR A 153 6.25 6.12 29.28
C TYR A 153 5.50 4.85 28.83
N ASN A 154 4.20 4.78 29.07
CA ASN A 154 3.38 3.76 28.42
C ASN A 154 3.06 4.20 26.99
N SER A 155 3.12 3.26 26.06
CA SER A 155 2.62 3.46 24.69
C SER A 155 1.11 3.67 24.71
N ILE A 156 0.67 4.83 24.23
CA ILE A 156 -0.75 5.17 24.07
C ILE A 156 -1.19 5.13 22.61
N TRP A 157 -0.23 5.16 21.67
CA TRP A 157 -0.43 5.02 20.23
C TRP A 157 0.87 4.62 19.53
N GLU A 158 0.76 3.85 18.44
CA GLU A 158 1.88 3.35 17.63
C GLU A 158 1.52 3.35 16.15
N SER A 159 2.39 3.86 15.29
CA SER A 159 2.18 3.82 13.83
C SER A 159 2.09 2.39 13.29
N PHE A 160 2.74 1.42 13.94
CA PHE A 160 2.67 0.01 13.55
C PHE A 160 1.27 -0.61 13.71
N LYS A 161 0.41 -0.02 14.55
CA LYS A 161 -0.99 -0.46 14.72
C LYS A 161 -1.93 0.22 13.73
N GLU A 162 -1.46 1.25 13.02
CA GLU A 162 -2.20 2.00 12.01
C GLU A 162 -1.34 2.15 10.74
N PRO A 163 -1.03 1.03 10.06
CA PRO A 163 -0.24 1.07 8.82
C PRO A 163 -0.99 1.82 7.72
N THR A 164 -0.24 2.31 6.73
CA THR A 164 -0.81 3.00 5.56
C THR A 164 -0.79 2.09 4.34
N ASP A 165 0.28 2.13 3.55
CA ASP A 165 0.51 1.26 2.39
C ASP A 165 1.64 0.24 2.64
N THR A 166 2.41 0.42 3.72
CA THR A 166 3.66 -0.29 3.99
C THR A 166 3.64 -1.03 5.34
N ILE A 167 4.32 -2.18 5.39
CA ILE A 167 4.63 -2.99 6.56
C ILE A 167 6.16 -3.08 6.70
N LEU A 168 6.68 -2.93 7.90
CA LEU A 168 8.11 -3.02 8.19
C LEU A 168 8.48 -4.31 8.95
N PRO A 169 9.76 -4.75 8.88
CA PRO A 169 10.25 -5.86 9.67
C PRO A 169 9.99 -5.66 11.17
N GLY A 170 9.63 -6.74 11.87
CA GLY A 170 9.21 -6.73 13.27
C GLY A 170 7.75 -6.37 13.49
N GLN A 171 7.04 -5.87 12.48
CA GLN A 171 5.63 -5.53 12.58
C GLN A 171 4.73 -6.77 12.46
N ILE A 172 3.70 -6.82 13.30
CA ILE A 172 2.64 -7.83 13.26
C ILE A 172 1.32 -7.12 12.98
N LEU A 173 0.61 -7.55 11.93
CA LEU A 173 -0.76 -7.11 11.71
C LEU A 173 -1.72 -8.14 12.27
N TYR A 174 -2.70 -7.65 13.00
CA TYR A 174 -3.79 -8.44 13.55
C TYR A 174 -4.99 -8.37 12.61
N MET A 175 -5.95 -9.27 12.79
CA MET A 175 -7.22 -9.21 12.07
C MET A 175 -7.89 -7.84 12.16
N ASN A 176 -8.70 -7.57 11.15
CA ASN A 176 -9.36 -6.29 10.93
C ASN A 176 -8.38 -5.14 10.64
N THR A 177 -7.21 -5.45 10.08
CA THR A 177 -6.24 -4.46 9.62
C THR A 177 -6.27 -4.37 8.11
N THR A 178 -6.20 -3.15 7.58
CA THR A 178 -6.26 -2.87 6.16
C THR A 178 -5.17 -1.89 5.77
N LEU A 179 -4.52 -2.14 4.64
CA LEU A 179 -3.56 -1.24 4.00
C LEU A 179 -4.13 -0.81 2.64
N ARG A 180 -3.87 0.43 2.25
CA ARG A 180 -4.36 0.99 0.99
C ARG A 180 -3.19 1.57 0.20
N SER A 181 -3.13 1.26 -1.08
CA SER A 181 -2.09 1.77 -1.97
C SER A 181 -2.16 3.30 -2.03
N HIS A 182 -1.05 3.91 -2.43
CA HIS A 182 -1.11 5.28 -2.94
C HIS A 182 -1.80 5.34 -4.31
N GLN A 183 -2.22 6.54 -4.69
CA GLN A 183 -2.88 6.80 -5.97
C GLN A 183 -1.90 6.72 -7.15
N SER A 184 -0.66 7.16 -6.94
CA SER A 184 0.44 7.03 -7.89
C SER A 184 1.79 7.15 -7.18
N THR A 185 2.90 7.16 -7.92
CA THR A 185 4.25 7.40 -7.38
C THR A 185 4.45 8.80 -6.80
N THR A 186 3.62 9.78 -7.21
CA THR A 186 3.74 11.19 -6.82
C THR A 186 2.52 11.70 -6.03
N ASN A 187 1.46 10.90 -5.93
CA ASN A 187 0.25 11.26 -5.20
C ASN A 187 -0.02 10.23 -4.10
N TYR A 188 0.19 10.69 -2.86
CA TYR A 188 0.11 9.88 -1.64
C TYR A 188 -1.31 9.69 -1.11
N SER A 189 -2.31 10.30 -1.76
CA SER A 189 -3.71 10.04 -1.46
C SER A 189 -4.02 8.55 -1.66
N TYR A 190 -5.08 8.08 -1.02
CA TYR A 190 -5.53 6.72 -1.16
C TYR A 190 -5.84 6.36 -2.62
N GLY A 191 -5.20 5.29 -3.08
CA GLY A 191 -5.41 4.67 -4.37
C GLY A 191 -6.41 3.53 -4.31
N ARG A 192 -6.53 2.83 -5.43
CA ARG A 192 -7.62 1.87 -5.70
C ARG A 192 -7.34 0.43 -5.26
N PHE A 193 -6.21 0.15 -4.59
CA PHE A 193 -5.86 -1.21 -4.20
C PHE A 193 -5.72 -1.34 -2.70
N GLN A 194 -6.18 -2.47 -2.18
CA GLN A 194 -6.30 -2.67 -0.74
C GLN A 194 -5.87 -4.09 -0.37
N LEU A 195 -5.00 -4.21 0.63
CA LEU A 195 -4.71 -5.45 1.34
C LEU A 195 -5.51 -5.46 2.65
N SER A 196 -6.24 -6.54 2.92
CA SER A 196 -7.05 -6.66 4.13
C SER A 196 -6.78 -7.99 4.81
N LEU A 197 -6.37 -7.94 6.08
CA LEU A 197 -6.40 -9.10 6.98
C LEU A 197 -7.76 -9.09 7.68
N GLN A 198 -8.67 -9.92 7.21
CA GLN A 198 -10.09 -9.88 7.55
C GLN A 198 -10.38 -10.48 8.93
N LEU A 199 -11.57 -10.18 9.45
CA LEU A 199 -12.08 -10.74 10.72
C LEU A 199 -12.30 -12.25 10.69
N ASP A 200 -12.41 -12.86 9.51
CA ASP A 200 -12.47 -14.31 9.36
C ASP A 200 -11.07 -14.96 9.30
N GLY A 201 -9.99 -14.17 9.41
CA GLY A 201 -8.61 -14.62 9.35
C GLY A 201 -8.03 -14.71 7.94
N ASN A 202 -8.77 -14.38 6.88
CA ASN A 202 -8.26 -14.43 5.53
C ASN A 202 -7.44 -13.16 5.19
N LEU A 203 -6.29 -13.32 4.52
CA LEU A 203 -5.53 -12.19 3.96
C LEU A 203 -5.86 -12.06 2.47
N VAL A 204 -6.41 -10.90 2.09
CA VAL A 204 -7.09 -10.72 0.81
C VAL A 204 -6.67 -9.41 0.14
N LEU A 205 -6.52 -9.43 -1.19
CA LEU A 205 -6.34 -8.23 -1.99
C LEU A 205 -7.60 -7.89 -2.79
N TYR A 206 -7.96 -6.62 -2.75
CA TYR A 206 -9.12 -6.04 -3.41
C TYR A 206 -8.76 -4.85 -4.28
N SER A 207 -9.51 -4.67 -5.36
CA SER A 207 -9.59 -3.37 -6.03
C SER A 207 -10.81 -2.60 -5.52
N ILE A 208 -10.74 -1.29 -5.57
CA ILE A 208 -11.80 -0.36 -5.15
C ILE A 208 -12.27 0.41 -6.37
N ASN A 209 -13.58 0.52 -6.54
CA ASN A 209 -14.16 1.40 -7.55
C ASN A 209 -14.06 2.84 -7.09
N MET A 210 -13.32 3.65 -7.85
CA MET A 210 -13.24 5.09 -7.63
C MET A 210 -14.26 5.80 -8.54
N PRO A 211 -14.98 6.83 -8.05
CA PRO A 211 -14.91 7.43 -6.72
C PRO A 211 -15.91 6.84 -5.71
N SER A 212 -16.63 5.76 -6.04
CA SER A 212 -17.70 5.22 -5.18
C SER A 212 -17.20 4.58 -3.88
N GLU A 213 -15.89 4.29 -3.80
CA GLU A 213 -15.23 3.66 -2.65
C GLU A 213 -15.80 2.25 -2.32
N VAL A 214 -16.41 1.61 -3.31
CA VAL A 214 -16.96 0.26 -3.18
C VAL A 214 -15.87 -0.77 -3.51
N LEU A 215 -15.64 -1.73 -2.61
CA LEU A 215 -14.77 -2.87 -2.84
C LEU A 215 -15.33 -3.76 -3.95
N ASN A 216 -14.48 -4.10 -4.92
CA ASN A 216 -14.76 -5.14 -5.91
C ASN A 216 -14.53 -6.54 -5.32
N HIS A 217 -14.65 -7.55 -6.17
CA HIS A 217 -14.25 -8.91 -5.83
C HIS A 217 -12.75 -8.99 -5.54
N ALA A 218 -12.39 -9.92 -4.65
CA ALA A 218 -10.99 -10.22 -4.35
C ALA A 218 -10.29 -10.80 -5.58
N TYR A 219 -9.09 -10.30 -5.88
CA TYR A 219 -8.25 -10.88 -6.94
C TYR A 219 -7.14 -11.79 -6.39
N PHE A 220 -6.96 -11.83 -5.07
CA PHE A 220 -6.07 -12.77 -4.39
C PHE A 220 -6.57 -13.02 -2.96
N ALA A 221 -6.41 -14.26 -2.46
CA ALA A 221 -6.69 -14.63 -1.07
C ALA A 221 -5.79 -15.79 -0.61
N THR A 222 -5.40 -15.80 0.66
CA THR A 222 -4.56 -16.87 1.25
C THR A 222 -5.34 -18.13 1.63
N MET A 223 -6.67 -18.07 1.64
CA MET A 223 -7.55 -19.16 2.10
C MET A 223 -7.31 -19.56 3.55
N THR A 224 -6.88 -18.61 4.38
CA THR A 224 -6.66 -18.79 5.83
C THR A 224 -7.92 -18.45 6.64
N MET A 225 -9.09 -18.56 6.01
CA MET A 225 -10.36 -18.36 6.69
C MET A 225 -10.50 -19.36 7.86
N PHE A 226 -11.09 -18.90 8.96
CA PHE A 226 -11.26 -19.56 10.26
C PHE A 226 -10.00 -19.69 11.13
N TRP A 227 -8.87 -19.10 10.75
CA TRP A 227 -7.68 -19.03 11.61
C TRP A 227 -7.76 -17.81 12.53
N GLU A 228 -7.11 -17.85 13.70
CA GLU A 228 -6.79 -16.63 14.45
C GLU A 228 -5.57 -15.93 13.86
N SER A 229 -5.68 -15.51 12.59
CA SER A 229 -4.56 -15.05 11.78
C SER A 229 -3.85 -13.80 12.32
N GLN A 230 -2.53 -13.87 12.26
CA GLN A 230 -1.61 -12.74 12.35
C GLN A 230 -0.73 -12.75 11.11
N LEU A 231 -0.55 -11.59 10.48
CA LEU A 231 0.44 -11.40 9.43
C LEU A 231 1.74 -10.92 10.08
N ILE A 232 2.79 -11.74 10.00
CA ILE A 232 4.06 -11.50 10.65
C ILE A 232 5.09 -11.14 9.60
N PHE A 233 5.74 -9.98 9.74
CA PHE A 233 6.93 -9.63 8.97
C PHE A 233 8.16 -9.73 9.87
N THR A 234 8.99 -10.75 9.66
CA THR A 234 10.14 -11.00 10.51
C THR A 234 11.28 -10.00 10.25
N GLU A 235 12.12 -9.77 11.26
CA GLU A 235 13.38 -9.02 11.14
C GLU A 235 14.35 -9.59 10.08
N ALA A 236 14.15 -10.85 9.68
CA ALA A 236 14.95 -11.50 8.63
C ALA A 236 14.39 -11.29 7.21
N GLY A 237 13.30 -10.54 7.03
CA GLY A 237 12.72 -10.25 5.72
C GLY A 237 11.72 -11.30 5.21
N TYR A 238 11.37 -12.30 6.03
CA TYR A 238 10.32 -13.29 5.70
C TYR A 238 8.96 -12.86 6.21
N MET A 239 7.93 -13.05 5.40
CA MET A 239 6.54 -12.75 5.72
C MET A 239 5.65 -13.98 5.58
N TYR A 240 4.75 -14.17 6.54
CA TYR A 240 3.80 -15.27 6.56
C TYR A 240 2.56 -14.95 7.40
N VAL A 241 1.45 -15.61 7.11
CA VAL A 241 0.25 -15.64 7.96
C VAL A 241 0.35 -16.83 8.89
N GLN A 242 0.11 -16.63 10.18
CA GLN A 242 0.12 -17.70 11.19
C GLN A 242 -1.18 -17.70 11.99
N ASP A 243 -1.71 -18.88 12.30
CA ASP A 243 -2.82 -19.05 13.24
C ASP A 243 -2.33 -18.92 14.68
N ALA A 244 -2.77 -17.90 15.40
CA ALA A 244 -2.37 -17.63 16.78
C ALA A 244 -2.85 -18.74 17.75
N ASN A 245 -3.96 -19.43 17.45
CA ASN A 245 -4.44 -20.55 18.26
C ASN A 245 -3.65 -21.83 18.02
N LYS A 246 -3.09 -22.00 16.81
CA LYS A 246 -2.33 -23.18 16.42
C LYS A 246 -1.12 -22.77 15.58
N THR A 247 -0.07 -22.33 16.26
CA THR A 247 1.14 -21.72 15.67
C THR A 247 1.88 -22.58 14.64
N THR A 248 1.58 -23.87 14.53
CA THR A 248 2.09 -24.75 13.47
C THR A 248 1.43 -24.52 12.11
N ASN A 249 0.24 -23.91 12.08
CA ASN A 249 -0.46 -23.55 10.84
C ASN A 249 0.12 -22.23 10.31
N ILE A 250 0.83 -22.30 9.19
CA ILE A 250 1.52 -21.17 8.58
C ILE A 250 1.24 -21.17 7.07
N PHE A 251 0.91 -20.01 6.52
CA PHE A 251 0.88 -19.74 5.09
C PHE A 251 2.02 -18.78 4.75
N ASN A 252 3.03 -19.26 4.04
CA ASN A 252 4.20 -18.44 3.67
C ASN A 252 3.86 -17.53 2.48
N LEU A 253 4.14 -16.24 2.62
CA LEU A 253 4.03 -15.26 1.54
C LEU A 253 5.37 -15.11 0.83
N THR A 254 6.47 -15.06 1.57
CA THR A 254 7.83 -15.06 1.03
C THR A 254 8.24 -16.47 0.62
N GLN A 255 8.54 -16.67 -0.67
CA GLN A 255 9.08 -17.94 -1.19
C GLN A 255 10.55 -17.83 -1.63
N GLU A 256 10.99 -16.63 -1.98
CA GLU A 256 12.37 -16.34 -2.36
C GLU A 256 13.22 -15.87 -1.18
N ASP A 257 14.54 -16.05 -1.25
CA ASP A 257 15.45 -15.59 -0.21
C ASP A 257 15.52 -14.03 -0.20
N PRO A 258 15.06 -13.36 0.87
CA PRO A 258 15.13 -11.91 0.98
C PRO A 258 16.56 -11.38 1.20
N GLY A 259 17.52 -12.27 1.47
CA GLY A 259 18.89 -11.91 1.83
C GLY A 259 19.02 -11.48 3.30
N SER A 260 20.28 -11.34 3.76
CA SER A 260 20.56 -11.00 5.17
C SER A 260 20.09 -9.59 5.54
N LYS A 261 19.42 -9.47 6.68
CA LYS A 261 19.01 -8.20 7.31
C LYS A 261 20.18 -7.24 7.61
N ASP A 262 21.40 -7.78 7.72
CA ASP A 262 22.60 -6.97 7.98
C ASP A 262 23.08 -6.27 6.69
N SER A 263 22.77 -6.86 5.53
CA SER A 263 23.11 -6.33 4.22
C SER A 263 21.98 -5.55 3.57
N PHE A 264 20.72 -5.83 3.93
CA PHE A 264 19.55 -5.26 3.27
C PHE A 264 18.57 -4.64 4.27
N TYR A 265 17.97 -3.53 3.86
CA TYR A 265 16.69 -3.06 4.34
C TYR A 265 15.59 -3.88 3.69
N HIS A 266 14.52 -4.14 4.42
CA HIS A 266 13.32 -4.80 3.91
C HIS A 266 12.10 -3.94 4.21
N MET A 267 11.13 -3.98 3.31
CA MET A 267 9.79 -3.45 3.53
C MET A 267 8.81 -4.26 2.69
N ALA A 268 7.53 -4.25 3.05
CA ALA A 268 6.48 -4.79 2.21
C ALA A 268 5.43 -3.72 1.95
N ARG A 269 4.90 -3.61 0.74
CA ARG A 269 4.03 -2.51 0.33
C ARG A 269 2.97 -2.97 -0.64
N ILE A 270 1.74 -2.47 -0.49
CA ILE A 270 0.73 -2.54 -1.54
C ILE A 270 0.94 -1.35 -2.48
N ASP A 271 1.50 -1.61 -3.65
CA ASP A 271 1.82 -0.57 -4.61
C ASP A 271 0.58 -0.09 -5.37
N TYR A 272 0.68 1.09 -5.97
CA TYR A 272 -0.39 1.71 -6.77
C TYR A 272 -0.79 0.88 -8.00
N ASP A 273 0.00 -0.12 -8.37
CA ASP A 273 -0.28 -1.06 -9.45
C ASP A 273 -0.95 -2.37 -8.96
N GLY A 274 -1.38 -2.41 -7.69
CA GLY A 274 -2.18 -3.50 -7.14
C GLY A 274 -1.38 -4.76 -6.78
N VAL A 275 -0.06 -4.74 -6.90
CA VAL A 275 0.78 -5.82 -6.43
C VAL A 275 1.27 -5.49 -5.02
N PHE A 276 1.05 -6.41 -4.08
CA PHE A 276 1.68 -6.38 -2.78
C PHE A 276 3.08 -6.98 -2.89
N ARG A 277 4.11 -6.15 -2.70
CA ARG A 277 5.51 -6.54 -2.89
C ARG A 277 6.27 -6.54 -1.58
N ILE A 278 7.14 -7.53 -1.42
CA ILE A 278 8.19 -7.55 -0.42
C ILE A 278 9.46 -7.12 -1.13
N TYR A 279 10.11 -6.09 -0.63
CA TYR A 279 11.29 -5.49 -1.22
C TYR A 279 12.54 -5.68 -0.37
N LYS A 280 13.69 -5.62 -1.03
CA LYS A 280 14.99 -5.43 -0.40
C LYS A 280 15.71 -4.22 -0.99
N HIS A 281 16.50 -3.53 -0.17
CA HIS A 281 17.35 -2.43 -0.59
C HIS A 281 18.69 -2.53 0.12
N LEU A 282 19.79 -2.40 -0.61
CA LEU A 282 21.12 -2.62 -0.05
C LEU A 282 21.44 -1.54 1.01
N ARG A 283 21.73 -1.98 2.24
CA ARG A 283 22.27 -1.11 3.30
C ARG A 283 23.64 -0.61 2.87
N GLN A 284 23.85 0.69 2.86
CA GLN A 284 25.19 1.28 2.83
C GLN A 284 25.56 1.84 4.21
N GLN A 285 26.84 1.71 4.57
CA GLN A 285 27.36 2.17 5.87
C GLN A 285 27.61 3.68 5.93
N ASP A 286 27.61 4.38 4.78
CA ASP A 286 28.00 5.79 4.72
C ASP A 286 26.79 6.74 4.82
N THR A 287 26.92 7.77 5.66
CA THR A 287 25.79 8.57 6.18
C THR A 287 25.45 9.81 5.34
N SER A 288 26.16 10.05 4.23
CA SER A 288 25.98 11.22 3.36
C SER A 288 25.79 10.81 1.90
N CYS A 289 24.60 10.33 1.55
CA CYS A 289 24.48 9.45 0.39
C CYS A 289 24.28 10.14 -0.96
N GLY A 290 25.39 10.43 -1.66
CA GLY A 290 25.43 10.72 -3.09
C GLY A 290 25.52 9.48 -4.00
N SER A 291 25.83 8.29 -3.44
CA SER A 291 26.08 7.03 -4.18
C SER A 291 25.18 5.85 -3.79
N CYS A 292 24.11 6.09 -3.02
CA CYS A 292 23.18 5.03 -2.63
C CYS A 292 22.49 4.45 -3.86
N PRO A 293 22.25 3.12 -3.90
CA PRO A 293 21.29 2.54 -4.83
C PRO A 293 19.96 3.28 -4.67
N SER A 294 19.36 3.72 -5.77
CA SER A 294 18.05 4.36 -5.75
C SER A 294 16.92 3.34 -5.75
N THR A 295 17.18 2.10 -6.14
CA THR A 295 16.14 1.12 -6.45
C THR A 295 15.92 0.14 -5.30
N TRP A 296 14.65 -0.04 -4.94
CA TRP A 296 14.19 -1.17 -4.15
C TRP A 296 13.96 -2.36 -5.09
N ASP A 297 14.59 -3.49 -4.81
CA ASP A 297 14.47 -4.70 -5.61
C ASP A 297 13.35 -5.57 -5.05
N PRO A 298 12.36 -6.00 -5.86
CA PRO A 298 11.31 -6.89 -5.39
C PRO A 298 11.89 -8.28 -5.13
N VAL A 299 11.62 -8.82 -3.94
CA VAL A 299 11.89 -10.21 -3.54
C VAL A 299 10.70 -11.10 -3.86
N GLN A 300 9.49 -10.60 -3.61
CA GLN A 300 8.25 -11.33 -3.83
C GLN A 300 7.17 -10.34 -4.23
N GLY A 301 6.29 -10.73 -5.17
CA GLY A 301 5.07 -10.00 -5.51
C GLY A 301 3.85 -10.90 -5.39
N ILE A 302 2.76 -10.34 -4.90
CA ILE A 302 1.49 -11.01 -4.65
C ILE A 302 0.34 -10.16 -5.20
N PRO A 303 -0.47 -10.69 -6.14
CA PRO A 303 -0.20 -11.89 -6.96
C PRO A 303 1.12 -11.72 -7.75
N GLY A 304 1.71 -12.80 -8.27
CA GLY A 304 3.08 -12.84 -8.84
C GLY A 304 3.52 -11.61 -9.65
N ILE A 305 4.81 -11.28 -9.60
CA ILE A 305 5.42 -9.99 -10.03
C ILE A 305 5.12 -9.58 -11.49
N THR A 306 4.76 -10.50 -12.39
CA THR A 306 4.91 -10.30 -13.84
C THR A 306 3.65 -10.00 -14.64
N ASP A 307 2.43 -10.23 -14.14
CA ASP A 307 1.22 -10.03 -14.96
C ASP A 307 -0.05 -9.81 -14.12
N ILE A 308 -0.21 -8.59 -13.56
CA ILE A 308 -1.45 -8.23 -12.84
C ILE A 308 -2.66 -8.23 -13.79
N CYS A 309 -2.48 -7.93 -15.09
CA CYS A 309 -3.55 -8.04 -16.10
C CYS A 309 -4.15 -9.45 -16.09
N GLY A 310 -3.29 -10.47 -16.09
CA GLY A 310 -3.69 -11.87 -16.08
C GLY A 310 -4.29 -12.40 -14.78
N VAL A 311 -4.20 -11.67 -13.66
CA VAL A 311 -4.75 -12.13 -12.38
C VAL A 311 -6.23 -11.80 -12.25
N PHE A 312 -6.64 -10.66 -12.80
CA PHE A 312 -8.06 -10.29 -12.89
C PHE A 312 -8.85 -11.22 -13.84
N ASP A 313 -8.16 -12.06 -14.64
CA ASP A 313 -8.76 -13.07 -15.51
C ASP A 313 -9.25 -14.34 -14.80
N ALA A 314 -8.88 -14.58 -13.54
CA ALA A 314 -9.14 -15.87 -12.89
C ALA A 314 -10.28 -15.88 -11.87
N ASN A 315 -10.57 -14.76 -11.19
CA ASN A 315 -11.39 -14.77 -9.97
C ASN A 315 -12.35 -13.58 -9.77
N THR A 316 -12.40 -12.60 -10.66
CA THR A 316 -13.20 -11.38 -10.46
C THR A 316 -14.28 -11.20 -11.52
N PHE A 317 -15.55 -11.32 -11.13
CA PHE A 317 -16.71 -11.10 -11.99
C PHE A 317 -16.93 -9.61 -12.37
N VAL A 318 -16.22 -8.68 -11.73
CA VAL A 318 -16.37 -7.22 -11.91
C VAL A 318 -15.03 -6.50 -11.68
N GLY A 319 -14.66 -5.61 -12.60
CA GLY A 319 -13.44 -4.76 -12.57
C GLY A 319 -12.12 -5.47 -12.91
N GLY A 320 -11.39 -4.93 -13.89
CA GLY A 320 -9.99 -5.30 -14.17
C GLY A 320 -9.01 -4.29 -13.56
N PHE A 321 -7.69 -4.53 -13.73
CA PHE A 321 -6.64 -3.59 -13.30
C PHE A 321 -6.89 -2.15 -13.79
N CYS A 322 -7.36 -1.99 -15.04
CA CYS A 322 -7.72 -0.70 -15.61
C CYS A 322 -9.18 -0.34 -15.32
N GLY A 323 -9.43 0.95 -15.07
CA GLY A 323 -10.77 1.52 -14.99
C GLY A 323 -11.56 1.34 -16.28
N LEU A 324 -12.86 1.61 -16.23
CA LEU A 324 -13.84 1.27 -17.28
C LEU A 324 -13.37 1.63 -18.68
N ASN A 325 -13.65 0.76 -19.66
CA ASN A 325 -13.22 0.89 -21.05
C ASN A 325 -11.68 0.98 -21.27
N GLY A 326 -10.87 0.80 -20.22
CA GLY A 326 -9.41 0.81 -20.31
C GLY A 326 -8.86 -0.57 -20.67
N VAL A 327 -7.75 -0.60 -21.40
CA VAL A 327 -7.05 -1.82 -21.79
C VAL A 327 -5.81 -1.99 -20.93
N CYS A 328 -5.72 -3.11 -20.23
CA CYS A 328 -4.52 -3.46 -19.48
C CYS A 328 -3.44 -4.03 -20.40
N ARG A 329 -2.21 -3.54 -20.24
CA ARG A 329 -1.06 -3.97 -21.02
C ARG A 329 0.14 -4.19 -20.12
N THR A 330 0.85 -5.28 -20.36
CA THR A 330 2.17 -5.53 -19.79
C THR A 330 3.23 -5.09 -20.80
N SER A 331 4.21 -4.33 -20.33
CA SER A 331 5.43 -4.05 -21.11
C SER A 331 6.40 -5.23 -20.99
N ASP A 332 7.14 -5.52 -22.06
CA ASP A 332 8.17 -6.56 -22.04
C ASP A 332 9.22 -6.28 -20.94
N ALA A 333 9.79 -7.34 -20.35
CA ALA A 333 10.79 -7.24 -19.28
C ALA A 333 12.04 -6.40 -19.68
N SER A 334 12.35 -6.31 -20.97
CA SER A 334 13.42 -5.47 -21.53
C SER A 334 13.15 -3.96 -21.50
N SER A 335 11.90 -3.54 -21.25
CA SER A 335 11.45 -2.15 -21.22
C SER A 335 11.33 -1.57 -19.80
N GLY A 336 11.81 -2.32 -18.80
CA GLY A 336 11.68 -1.96 -17.38
C GLY A 336 10.64 -2.77 -16.62
N GLY A 337 9.81 -3.57 -17.31
CA GLY A 337 8.70 -4.31 -16.71
C GLY A 337 7.63 -3.37 -16.15
N GLY A 338 6.37 -3.76 -16.25
CA GLY A 338 5.29 -2.91 -15.73
C GLY A 338 3.97 -3.15 -16.41
N THR A 339 2.91 -2.77 -15.70
CA THR A 339 1.55 -2.82 -16.21
C THR A 339 1.01 -1.41 -16.34
N PHE A 340 0.39 -1.11 -17.47
CA PHE A 340 -0.17 0.19 -17.75
C PHE A 340 -1.53 0.07 -18.42
N CYS A 341 -2.29 1.16 -18.34
CA CYS A 341 -3.61 1.25 -18.92
C CYS A 341 -3.62 2.13 -20.17
N SER A 342 -4.30 1.68 -21.21
CA SER A 342 -4.42 2.41 -22.48
C SER A 342 -5.85 2.43 -22.99
N CYS A 343 -6.24 3.50 -23.67
CA CYS A 343 -7.58 3.59 -24.25
C CYS A 343 -7.64 2.92 -25.64
N PRO A 344 -8.73 2.20 -25.94
CA PRO A 344 -8.96 1.67 -27.28
C PRO A 344 -9.24 2.81 -28.26
N TYR A 345 -9.21 2.52 -29.56
CA TYR A 345 -9.50 3.50 -30.60
C TYR A 345 -10.89 4.12 -30.44
N GLY A 346 -10.99 5.45 -30.56
CA GLY A 346 -12.23 6.20 -30.36
C GLY A 346 -12.58 6.49 -28.90
N PHE A 347 -11.64 6.22 -27.98
CA PHE A 347 -11.76 6.54 -26.56
C PHE A 347 -10.55 7.36 -26.10
N SER A 348 -10.81 8.29 -25.19
CA SER A 348 -9.79 9.11 -24.52
C SER A 348 -9.77 8.84 -23.02
N GLN A 349 -8.64 9.10 -22.37
CA GLN A 349 -8.49 8.94 -20.92
C GLN A 349 -9.50 9.82 -20.18
N LEU A 350 -10.07 9.27 -19.10
CA LEU A 350 -10.90 10.02 -18.17
C LEU A 350 -10.09 11.06 -17.40
N SER A 351 -8.85 10.72 -17.04
CA SER A 351 -7.91 11.58 -16.36
C SER A 351 -6.55 11.54 -17.07
N PRO A 352 -5.94 12.70 -17.36
CA PRO A 352 -4.59 12.75 -17.94
C PRO A 352 -3.50 12.41 -16.91
N TYR A 353 -3.84 12.35 -15.62
CA TYR A 353 -2.90 12.09 -14.52
C TYR A 353 -2.99 10.65 -14.00
N GLU A 354 -4.04 9.92 -14.36
CA GLU A 354 -4.35 8.58 -13.85
C GLU A 354 -4.71 7.67 -15.03
N ASP A 355 -3.74 6.92 -15.52
CA ASP A 355 -3.93 6.00 -16.64
C ASP A 355 -4.94 4.89 -16.30
N TRP A 356 -5.00 4.49 -15.03
CA TRP A 356 -5.95 3.50 -14.50
C TRP A 356 -7.37 4.02 -14.29
N ALA A 357 -7.65 5.33 -14.42
CA ALA A 357 -8.99 5.89 -14.20
C ALA A 357 -10.02 5.34 -15.21
N GLY A 358 -9.55 4.84 -16.35
CA GLY A 358 -10.39 4.34 -17.44
C GLY A 358 -10.54 5.37 -18.56
N CYS A 359 -11.44 5.06 -19.48
CA CYS A 359 -11.59 5.76 -20.74
C CYS A 359 -13.05 6.13 -20.99
N LYS A 360 -13.24 7.28 -21.64
CA LYS A 360 -14.54 7.73 -22.15
C LYS A 360 -14.57 7.65 -23.68
N PRO A 361 -15.73 7.37 -24.28
CA PRO A 361 -15.89 7.45 -25.73
C PRO A 361 -15.73 8.91 -26.21
N ASP A 362 -15.08 9.08 -27.35
CA ASP A 362 -14.92 10.39 -28.03
C ASP A 362 -16.08 10.68 -29.00
N PHE A 363 -17.18 9.94 -28.85
CA PHE A 363 -18.36 10.01 -29.69
C PHE A 363 -19.62 10.07 -28.82
N PRO A 364 -20.72 10.66 -29.32
CA PRO A 364 -21.97 10.76 -28.59
C PRO A 364 -22.54 9.36 -28.28
N LEU A 365 -22.92 9.15 -27.03
CA LEU A 365 -23.61 7.93 -26.61
C LEU A 365 -25.08 7.97 -27.08
N PRO A 366 -25.67 6.82 -27.49
CA PRO A 366 -27.09 6.74 -27.75
C PRO A 366 -27.90 7.12 -26.50
N ASN A 367 -29.01 7.83 -26.67
CA ASN A 367 -29.96 8.12 -25.60
C ASN A 367 -31.14 7.14 -25.67
N CYS A 368 -31.73 6.80 -24.53
CA CYS A 368 -32.88 5.89 -24.43
C CYS A 368 -34.18 6.46 -25.02
N ASP A 369 -34.22 7.76 -25.32
CA ASP A 369 -35.39 8.40 -25.95
C ASP A 369 -35.62 7.89 -27.37
N ASN A 370 -34.54 7.71 -28.14
CA ASN A 370 -34.51 7.12 -29.47
C ASN A 370 -33.27 6.21 -29.54
N GLY A 371 -33.44 4.89 -29.47
CA GLY A 371 -32.32 3.94 -29.44
C GLY A 371 -31.35 4.07 -30.63
N TRP A 372 -30.18 3.44 -30.53
CA TRP A 372 -29.16 3.42 -31.59
C TRP A 372 -29.69 2.92 -32.95
N GLU A 373 -30.83 2.21 -32.93
CA GLU A 373 -31.54 1.68 -34.09
C GLU A 373 -32.01 2.76 -35.08
N GLU A 374 -32.24 4.00 -34.63
CA GLU A 374 -32.58 5.14 -35.50
C GLU A 374 -31.35 5.77 -36.17
N ASN A 375 -30.16 5.62 -35.57
CA ASN A 375 -28.92 6.27 -36.00
C ASN A 375 -27.83 5.24 -36.37
N LYS A 376 -28.20 4.11 -36.97
CA LYS A 376 -27.27 3.02 -37.37
C LYS A 376 -26.09 3.48 -38.22
N GLY A 377 -26.25 4.56 -39.02
CA GLY A 377 -25.19 5.12 -39.84
C GLY A 377 -24.12 5.90 -39.05
N GLN A 378 -24.39 6.25 -37.79
CA GLN A 378 -23.43 6.94 -36.93
C GLN A 378 -22.54 5.97 -36.17
N VAL A 379 -22.97 4.72 -35.96
CA VAL A 379 -22.24 3.71 -35.20
C VAL A 379 -21.52 2.75 -36.13
N SER A 380 -20.25 2.50 -35.86
CA SER A 380 -19.46 1.44 -36.47
C SER A 380 -18.84 0.54 -35.42
N PHE A 381 -18.30 -0.58 -35.85
CA PHE A 381 -17.77 -1.60 -34.98
C PHE A 381 -16.29 -1.81 -35.30
N VAL A 382 -15.42 -1.47 -34.36
CA VAL A 382 -13.97 -1.68 -34.50
C VAL A 382 -13.60 -2.99 -33.82
N ARG A 383 -12.93 -3.85 -34.59
CA ARG A 383 -12.37 -5.10 -34.08
C ARG A 383 -11.07 -4.82 -33.35
N LEU A 384 -11.04 -5.09 -32.05
CA LEU A 384 -9.80 -5.13 -31.28
C LEU A 384 -9.22 -6.55 -31.34
N THR A 385 -7.94 -6.68 -31.69
CA THR A 385 -7.23 -7.96 -31.77
C THR A 385 -6.34 -8.17 -30.56
N ASN A 386 -6.11 -9.45 -30.21
CA ASN A 386 -5.32 -9.87 -29.05
C ASN A 386 -5.91 -9.41 -27.72
N MET A 387 -7.24 -9.41 -27.60
CA MET A 387 -7.93 -9.01 -26.39
C MET A 387 -8.63 -10.21 -25.74
N ASP A 388 -8.68 -10.25 -24.43
CA ASP A 388 -9.40 -11.22 -23.60
C ASP A 388 -10.50 -10.53 -22.78
N TRP A 389 -11.61 -11.25 -22.62
CA TRP A 389 -12.83 -10.85 -21.91
C TRP A 389 -13.30 -12.07 -21.08
N PRO A 390 -12.58 -12.38 -19.99
CA PRO A 390 -12.57 -13.70 -19.37
C PRO A 390 -13.94 -14.14 -18.79
N PHE A 391 -14.79 -13.20 -18.36
CA PHE A 391 -16.05 -13.53 -17.68
C PHE A 391 -17.29 -12.80 -18.23
N THR A 392 -17.26 -11.47 -18.33
CA THR A 392 -18.42 -10.68 -18.77
C THR A 392 -18.04 -9.47 -19.63
N ASP A 393 -19.01 -9.09 -20.45
CA ASP A 393 -19.13 -7.88 -21.26
C ASP A 393 -19.02 -6.52 -20.62
N TYR A 394 -19.60 -6.53 -19.43
CA TYR A 394 -20.39 -5.44 -18.89
C TYR A 394 -20.25 -5.44 -17.38
N SER A 395 -20.17 -4.24 -16.84
CA SER A 395 -20.22 -3.98 -15.42
C SER A 395 -21.45 -3.13 -15.14
N LEU A 396 -22.22 -3.52 -14.12
CA LEU A 396 -23.22 -2.66 -13.52
C LEU A 396 -22.51 -1.74 -12.54
N VAL A 397 -22.41 -0.46 -12.88
CA VAL A 397 -21.86 0.57 -12.01
C VAL A 397 -23.01 1.15 -11.20
N GLN A 398 -23.03 0.91 -9.89
CA GLN A 398 -23.97 1.57 -8.99
C GLN A 398 -23.49 3.01 -8.71
N GLY A 399 -24.24 4.00 -9.19
CA GLY A 399 -24.03 5.43 -8.96
C GLY A 399 -25.33 6.21 -9.14
N ALA A 400 -25.35 7.49 -8.75
CA ALA A 400 -26.55 8.33 -8.73
C ALA A 400 -27.22 8.53 -10.11
N ASN A 401 -26.50 8.23 -11.20
CA ASN A 401 -27.03 8.07 -12.56
C ASN A 401 -26.64 6.67 -13.06
N GLU A 402 -27.59 5.74 -13.10
CA GLU A 402 -27.40 4.39 -13.62
C GLU A 402 -26.94 4.46 -15.09
N THR A 403 -25.71 4.05 -15.38
CA THR A 403 -25.17 3.94 -16.74
C THR A 403 -24.58 2.56 -16.95
N LEU A 404 -25.02 1.86 -18.01
CA LEU A 404 -24.40 0.62 -18.47
C LEU A 404 -23.03 0.96 -19.07
N SER A 405 -21.96 0.38 -18.52
CA SER A 405 -20.58 0.57 -18.99
C SER A 405 -19.92 -0.76 -19.33
N PHE A 406 -19.07 -0.76 -20.36
CA PHE A 406 -18.35 -1.97 -20.80
C PHE A 406 -17.12 -2.23 -19.93
N HIS A 407 -16.75 -3.51 -19.81
CA HIS A 407 -15.59 -3.93 -19.03
C HIS A 407 -14.26 -3.55 -19.71
N SER A 408 -13.15 -3.69 -18.97
CA SER A 408 -11.79 -3.39 -19.41
C SER A 408 -11.14 -4.62 -20.06
N PRO A 409 -10.88 -4.63 -21.39
CA PRO A 409 -10.29 -5.81 -22.02
C PRO A 409 -8.80 -5.99 -21.71
N GLN A 410 -8.35 -7.24 -21.64
CA GLN A 410 -6.96 -7.64 -21.31
C GLN A 410 -6.22 -8.17 -22.55
N LEU A 411 -4.89 -8.28 -22.57
CA LEU A 411 -4.13 -8.73 -23.76
C LEU A 411 -3.57 -10.16 -23.60
N LYS A 412 -4.20 -11.19 -24.19
CA LYS A 412 -3.64 -12.56 -24.30
C LYS A 412 -4.00 -13.29 -25.61
N GLY A 413 -3.08 -14.16 -26.04
CA GLY A 413 -3.14 -14.89 -27.31
C GLY A 413 -4.07 -16.12 -27.29
N LYS A 414 -5.00 -16.14 -28.27
CA LYS A 414 -5.90 -17.25 -28.71
C LYS A 414 -6.83 -17.78 -27.58
N HIS A 415 -8.10 -17.38 -27.52
CA HIS A 415 -9.19 -17.77 -28.42
C HIS A 415 -10.44 -16.88 -28.22
N LEU A 416 -11.24 -16.74 -29.29
CA LEU A 416 -12.47 -15.93 -29.48
C LEU A 416 -13.60 -16.12 -28.43
N ARG A 417 -14.33 -15.02 -28.07
CA ARG A 417 -15.80 -14.89 -27.82
C ARG A 417 -16.25 -13.44 -27.42
N LEU A 418 -17.52 -13.05 -27.67
CA LEU A 418 -18.19 -11.71 -27.48
C LEU A 418 -19.69 -11.87 -27.11
N MET A 419 -20.33 -10.87 -26.45
CA MET A 419 -21.61 -10.25 -26.89
C MET A 419 -21.94 -8.79 -26.45
N ILE A 420 -23.04 -8.58 -25.73
CA ILE A 420 -24.01 -7.44 -25.66
C ILE A 420 -25.05 -7.34 -26.80
N MET A 421 -26.22 -7.87 -26.43
CA MET A 421 -27.59 -7.85 -26.97
C MET A 421 -27.89 -8.62 -28.27
N GLY A 422 -28.27 -9.89 -28.08
CA GLY A 422 -29.15 -10.64 -28.98
C GLY A 422 -28.48 -11.80 -29.74
N ASN A 423 -28.53 -13.01 -29.17
CA ASN A 423 -28.25 -14.32 -29.78
C ASN A 423 -26.94 -14.46 -30.62
N PHE A 424 -25.92 -15.03 -29.95
CA PHE A 424 -24.75 -15.75 -30.49
C PHE A 424 -23.81 -15.03 -31.51
N VAL A 425 -22.62 -14.59 -31.00
CA VAL A 425 -21.22 -14.66 -31.56
C VAL A 425 -20.49 -13.38 -32.11
N ASN A 426 -19.34 -13.01 -31.46
CA ASN A 426 -18.02 -12.40 -31.90
C ASN A 426 -17.64 -10.88 -32.06
N ASN A 427 -16.58 -10.47 -31.31
CA ASN A 427 -15.52 -9.41 -31.30
C ASN A 427 -15.62 -7.96 -31.90
N TYR A 428 -16.37 -7.01 -31.32
CA TYR A 428 -16.35 -5.60 -31.72
C TYR A 428 -16.59 -4.61 -30.57
N VAL A 429 -16.04 -3.40 -30.66
CA VAL A 429 -16.36 -2.23 -29.81
C VAL A 429 -17.03 -1.15 -30.66
N LEU A 430 -18.06 -0.48 -30.13
CA LEU A 430 -18.71 0.66 -30.80
C LEU A 430 -17.71 1.80 -31.00
N SER A 431 -17.68 2.38 -32.20
CA SER A 431 -16.89 3.56 -32.58
C SER A 431 -17.52 4.19 -33.81
N ASN A 432 -17.55 5.51 -34.02
CA ASN A 432 -18.20 6.08 -35.21
C ASN A 432 -17.43 5.80 -36.53
N LEU A 433 -18.18 5.71 -37.65
CA LEU A 433 -17.62 5.84 -39.00
C LEU A 433 -17.37 7.32 -39.28
N PHE A 434 -16.19 7.64 -39.82
CA PHE A 434 -15.97 8.92 -40.51
C PHE A 434 -16.79 8.99 -41.81
#